data_AF-A0A0Q3PLV3-F1
#
_entry.id   AF-A0A0Q3PLV3-F1
#
_cell.length_a   1.000
_cell.length_b   1.000
_cell.length_c   1.000
_cell.angle_alpha   90.00
_cell.angle_beta   90.00
_cell.angle_gamma   90.00
#
_symmetry.space_group_name_H-M   'P 1'
#
loop_
_entity.id
_entity.type
_entity.pdbx_description
1 polymer ?
#
loop_
_entity_poly.entity_id
_entity_poly.type
_entity_poly.pdbx_seq_one_letter_code
_entity_poly.pdbx_strand_id
1 'polypeptide(L)'
;MISTETDILRAAEDWSHSGRQVAIATVVETWGSAPRPVGSHLVIDGEGNFLGSVSGGCVEGAVVAEAAEVIADGKARMLEFGVADETAWQVGLSCGGRIKVYVEKVN
;
A
#
# COMPACT_ATOMS: atom_id res chain seq x y z
N MET A 1 -13.33 -15.45 1.13
CA MET A 1 -12.75 -14.75 2.29
C MET A 1 -11.26 -14.76 2.07
N ILE A 2 -10.68 -13.61 1.68
CA ILE A 2 -9.23 -13.48 1.53
C ILE A 2 -8.66 -13.51 2.94
N SER A 3 -7.92 -14.56 3.28
CA SER A 3 -7.59 -14.89 4.66
C SER A 3 -6.11 -14.65 4.97
N THR A 4 -5.27 -14.50 3.94
CA THR A 4 -3.80 -14.44 4.05
C THR A 4 -3.18 -13.50 3.03
N GLU A 5 -1.93 -13.07 3.26
CA GLU A 5 -1.13 -12.31 2.28
C GLU A 5 -0.98 -13.07 0.95
N THR A 6 -0.92 -14.41 0.99
CA THR A 6 -0.90 -15.23 -0.22
C THR A 6 -2.16 -15.06 -1.06
N ASP A 7 -3.33 -14.91 -0.42
CA ASP A 7 -4.59 -14.67 -1.13
C ASP A 7 -4.60 -13.27 -1.79
N ILE A 8 -3.92 -12.29 -1.20
CA ILE A 8 -3.77 -10.94 -1.76
C ILE A 8 -2.91 -10.99 -3.03
N LEU A 9 -1.76 -11.67 -2.98
CA LEU A 9 -0.89 -11.83 -4.15
C LEU A 9 -1.57 -12.62 -5.28
N ARG A 10 -2.35 -13.66 -4.93
CA ARG A 10 -3.20 -14.37 -5.91
C ARG A 10 -4.23 -13.47 -6.56
N ALA A 11 -4.87 -12.58 -5.79
CA ALA A 11 -5.80 -11.62 -6.36
C ALA A 11 -5.11 -10.67 -7.35
N ALA A 12 -3.87 -10.25 -7.08
CA ALA A 12 -3.08 -9.44 -8.01
C ALA A 12 -2.79 -10.20 -9.31
N GLU A 13 -2.40 -11.47 -9.22
CA GLU A 13 -2.18 -12.36 -10.37
C GLU A 13 -3.47 -12.51 -11.21
N ASP A 14 -4.59 -12.85 -10.57
CA ASP A 14 -5.88 -13.02 -11.23
C ASP A 14 -6.33 -11.73 -11.92
N TRP A 15 -6.17 -10.58 -11.26
CA TRP A 15 -6.51 -9.28 -11.82
C TRP A 15 -5.65 -8.96 -13.03
N SER A 16 -4.33 -9.19 -12.94
CA SER A 16 -3.41 -9.01 -14.07
C SER A 16 -3.79 -9.91 -15.26
N HIS A 17 -4.04 -11.20 -15.00
CA HIS A 17 -4.46 -12.16 -16.02
C HIS A 17 -5.82 -11.83 -16.66
N SER A 18 -6.70 -11.13 -15.95
CA SER A 18 -7.96 -10.60 -16.52
C SER A 18 -7.79 -9.35 -17.40
N GLY A 19 -6.55 -8.87 -17.60
CA GLY A 19 -6.25 -7.68 -18.39
C GLY A 19 -6.40 -6.36 -17.65
N ARG A 20 -6.62 -6.40 -16.32
CA ARG A 20 -6.65 -5.17 -15.50
C ARG A 20 -5.24 -4.64 -15.33
N GLN A 21 -5.11 -3.32 -15.32
CA GLN A 21 -3.88 -2.69 -14.85
C GLN A 21 -3.86 -2.75 -13.33
N VAL A 22 -2.76 -3.24 -12.75
CA VAL A 22 -2.66 -3.52 -11.31
C VAL A 22 -1.36 -2.96 -10.76
N ALA A 23 -1.41 -2.46 -9.53
CA ALA A 23 -0.24 -2.16 -8.72
C ALA A 23 -0.32 -2.91 -7.37
N ILE A 24 0.85 -3.22 -6.83
CA ILE A 24 1.01 -3.77 -5.49
C ILE A 24 1.75 -2.73 -4.65
N ALA A 25 1.20 -2.44 -3.48
CA ALA A 25 1.82 -1.66 -2.44
C ALA A 25 2.23 -2.59 -1.29
N THR A 26 3.51 -2.59 -0.95
CA THR A 26 4.12 -3.50 0.03
C THR A 26 4.74 -2.70 1.16
N VAL A 27 4.42 -3.01 2.42
CA VAL A 27 5.16 -2.49 3.57
C VAL A 27 6.56 -3.08 3.56
N VAL A 28 7.57 -2.28 3.28
CA VAL A 28 8.98 -2.71 3.22
C VAL A 28 9.75 -2.39 4.49
N GLU A 29 9.28 -1.43 5.27
CA GLU A 29 9.91 -1.07 6.55
C GLU A 29 8.88 -0.55 7.55
N THR A 30 9.12 -0.80 8.84
CA THR A 30 8.27 -0.37 9.95
C THR A 30 9.13 0.12 11.10
N TRP A 31 8.70 1.19 11.77
CA TRP A 31 9.30 1.67 13.02
C TRP A 31 8.24 1.92 14.08
N GLY A 32 8.61 1.66 15.34
CA GLY A 32 7.74 1.86 16.49
C GLY A 32 6.49 0.98 16.41
N SER A 33 5.36 1.51 16.89
CA SER A 33 4.07 0.80 16.92
C SER A 33 3.34 0.90 15.58
N ALA A 34 4.00 0.47 14.50
CA ALA A 34 3.40 0.42 13.16
C ALA A 34 2.17 -0.51 13.15
N PRO A 35 1.07 -0.12 12.48
CA PRO A 35 -0.20 -0.85 12.55
C PRO A 35 -0.21 -2.16 11.73
N ARG A 36 0.71 -2.32 10.78
CA ARG A 36 0.89 -3.52 9.96
C ARG A 36 2.37 -3.89 9.87
N PRO A 37 2.72 -5.19 9.85
CA PRO A 37 4.09 -5.63 9.74
C PRO A 37 4.65 -5.46 8.32
N VAL A 38 5.99 -5.48 8.20
CA VAL A 38 6.69 -5.65 6.92
C VAL A 38 6.15 -6.89 6.19
N GLY A 39 5.96 -6.76 4.88
CA GLY A 39 5.36 -7.79 4.02
C GLY A 39 3.83 -7.78 4.02
N SER A 40 3.18 -6.75 4.57
CA SER A 40 1.75 -6.53 4.35
C SER A 40 1.52 -5.89 2.98
N HIS A 41 0.53 -6.37 2.24
CA HIS A 41 0.25 -5.93 0.89
C HIS A 41 -1.12 -5.24 0.78
N LEU A 42 -1.19 -4.32 -0.17
CA LEU A 42 -2.41 -3.73 -0.70
C LEU A 42 -2.33 -3.81 -2.23
N VAL A 43 -3.28 -4.45 -2.86
CA VAL A 43 -3.38 -4.58 -4.32
C VAL A 43 -4.41 -3.60 -4.80
N ILE A 44 -4.11 -2.85 -5.86
CA ILE A 44 -4.95 -1.78 -6.40
C ILE A 44 -5.07 -1.98 -7.91
N ASP A 45 -6.26 -1.83 -8.47
CA ASP A 45 -6.46 -1.81 -9.92
C ASP A 45 -6.56 -0.39 -10.50
N GLY A 46 -6.60 -0.28 -11.83
CA GLY A 46 -6.75 1.00 -12.53
C GLY A 46 -8.07 1.75 -12.29
N GLU A 47 -9.07 1.11 -11.68
CA GLU A 47 -10.35 1.75 -11.30
C GLU A 47 -10.36 2.20 -9.83
N GLY A 48 -9.28 1.95 -9.08
CA GLY A 48 -9.15 2.30 -7.66
C GLY A 48 -9.76 1.26 -6.71
N ASN A 49 -10.21 0.10 -7.22
CA ASN A 49 -10.59 -1.03 -6.40
C ASN A 49 -9.34 -1.59 -5.70
N PHE A 50 -9.45 -1.96 -4.42
CA PHE A 50 -8.31 -2.50 -3.69
C PHE A 50 -8.66 -3.65 -2.75
N LEU A 51 -7.64 -4.48 -2.46
CA LEU A 51 -7.69 -5.61 -1.52
C LEU A 51 -6.44 -5.63 -0.67
N GLY A 52 -6.58 -5.96 0.62
CA GLY A 52 -5.46 -5.97 1.56
C GLY A 52 -5.38 -4.68 2.36
N SER A 53 -4.26 -4.46 3.03
CA SER A 53 -4.06 -3.29 3.88
C SER A 53 -2.60 -3.12 4.30
N VAL A 54 -2.11 -1.89 4.19
CA VAL A 54 -0.77 -1.50 4.68
C VAL A 54 -0.82 -0.75 6.00
N SER A 55 -1.99 -0.31 6.47
CA SER A 55 -2.10 0.42 7.75
C SER A 55 -3.33 0.13 8.61
N GLY A 56 -4.34 -0.54 8.06
CA GLY A 56 -5.61 -0.79 8.74
C GLY A 56 -6.69 0.28 8.50
N GLY A 57 -6.46 1.23 7.59
CA GLY A 57 -7.50 2.14 7.08
C GLY A 57 -7.10 3.62 6.98
N CYS A 58 -6.02 4.05 7.61
CA CYS A 58 -5.69 5.48 7.71
C CYS A 58 -5.00 6.06 6.47
N VAL A 59 -4.14 5.28 5.79
CA VAL A 59 -3.33 5.78 4.66
C VAL A 59 -3.65 5.10 3.33
N GLU A 60 -4.57 4.14 3.31
CA GLU A 60 -4.98 3.39 2.13
C GLU A 60 -5.40 4.31 0.98
N GLY A 61 -6.14 5.40 1.26
CA GLY A 61 -6.54 6.37 0.24
C GLY A 61 -5.35 7.07 -0.44
N ALA A 62 -4.31 7.42 0.31
CA ALA A 62 -3.09 8.03 -0.24
C ALA A 62 -2.30 7.03 -1.08
N VAL A 63 -2.23 5.77 -0.62
CA VAL A 63 -1.56 4.69 -1.35
C VAL A 63 -2.29 4.37 -2.66
N VAL A 64 -3.63 4.36 -2.67
CA VAL A 64 -4.45 4.16 -3.87
C VAL A 64 -4.22 5.29 -4.88
N ALA A 65 -4.14 6.54 -4.43
CA ALA A 65 -3.86 7.68 -5.30
C ALA A 65 -2.48 7.57 -5.98
N GLU A 66 -1.44 7.24 -5.22
CA GLU A 66 -0.10 7.02 -5.78
C GLU A 66 -0.04 5.79 -6.69
N ALA A 67 -0.74 4.71 -6.33
CA ALA A 67 -0.83 3.52 -7.16
C ALA A 67 -1.45 3.81 -8.54
N ALA A 68 -2.43 4.72 -8.62
CA ALA A 68 -2.99 5.15 -9.90
C ALA A 68 -1.93 5.83 -10.78
N GLU A 69 -1.03 6.64 -10.19
CA GLU A 69 0.07 7.23 -10.95
C GLU A 69 1.09 6.18 -11.39
N VAL A 70 1.47 5.24 -10.50
CA VAL A 70 2.37 4.11 -10.82
C VAL A 70 1.81 3.25 -11.95
N ILE A 71 0.49 3.01 -11.96
CA ILE A 71 -0.18 2.28 -13.04
C ILE A 71 -0.06 3.03 -14.37
N ALA A 72 -0.23 4.35 -14.34
CA ALA A 72 -0.22 5.20 -15.52
C ALA A 72 1.18 5.39 -16.13
N ASP A 73 2.20 5.63 -15.30
CA ASP A 73 3.57 5.92 -15.76
C ASP A 73 4.52 4.70 -15.74
N GLY A 74 4.13 3.62 -15.06
CA GLY A 74 4.93 2.39 -14.91
C GLY A 74 6.15 2.54 -14.00
N LYS A 75 6.28 3.64 -13.26
CA LYS A 75 7.43 3.94 -12.40
C LYS A 75 7.09 3.62 -10.96
N ALA A 76 7.84 2.71 -10.35
CA ALA A 76 7.67 2.38 -8.94
C ALA A 76 7.98 3.58 -8.03
N ARG A 77 7.29 3.66 -6.89
CA ARG A 77 7.37 4.76 -5.93
C ARG A 77 7.58 4.25 -4.52
N MET A 78 8.24 5.06 -3.71
CA MET A 78 8.47 4.79 -2.30
C MET A 78 7.74 5.84 -1.47
N LEU A 79 6.80 5.39 -0.64
CA LEU A 79 5.97 6.24 0.21
C LEU A 79 6.38 6.06 1.66
N GLU A 80 6.38 7.14 2.43
CA GLU A 80 6.68 7.11 3.86
C GLU A 80 5.51 7.74 4.62
N PHE A 81 4.96 7.00 5.59
CA PHE A 81 3.84 7.43 6.41
C PHE A 81 4.20 7.30 7.88
N GLY A 82 3.85 8.27 8.70
CA GLY A 82 4.22 8.22 10.11
C GLY A 82 3.86 9.48 10.88
N VAL A 83 3.94 9.41 12.20
CA VAL A 83 3.88 10.63 13.03
C VAL A 83 5.18 11.38 12.81
N ALA A 84 5.07 12.53 12.15
CA ALA A 84 6.10 13.56 12.24
C ALA A 84 6.24 13.90 13.73
N ASP A 85 7.48 13.85 14.23
CA ASP A 85 7.89 14.26 15.58
C ASP A 85 6.98 15.34 16.19
N GLU A 86 6.83 15.34 17.52
CA GLU A 86 5.99 16.25 18.34
C GLU A 86 6.17 17.78 18.08
N THR A 87 6.94 18.17 17.06
CA THR A 87 7.15 19.54 16.58
C THR A 87 6.74 19.81 15.12
N ALA A 88 6.25 18.84 14.32
CA ALA A 88 5.85 19.09 12.94
C ALA A 88 4.45 18.54 12.62
N TRP A 89 3.45 19.42 12.67
CA TRP A 89 2.08 19.18 12.22
C TRP A 89 2.04 18.85 10.71
N GLN A 90 1.93 17.57 10.34
CA GLN A 90 1.27 17.13 9.10
C GLN A 90 1.00 15.61 9.12
N VAL A 91 -0.28 15.27 9.32
CA VAL A 91 -0.96 13.99 8.99
C VAL A 91 -0.19 12.71 9.35
N GLY A 92 -0.17 12.35 10.64
CA GLY A 92 0.53 11.16 11.14
C GLY A 92 -0.38 10.17 11.87
N LEU A 93 -0.10 8.88 11.67
CA LEU A 93 -0.79 7.72 12.28
C LEU A 93 -0.88 7.85 13.81
N SER A 94 -2.07 7.82 14.39
CA SER A 94 -2.35 8.06 15.82
C SER A 94 -1.66 7.12 16.84
N CYS A 95 -0.87 6.13 16.38
CA CYS A 95 -0.18 5.13 17.18
C CYS A 95 1.33 5.37 17.39
N GLY A 96 1.93 6.44 16.84
CA GLY A 96 3.36 6.75 17.05
C GLY A 96 4.33 5.88 16.23
N GLY A 97 3.82 5.11 15.27
CA GLY A 97 4.62 4.31 14.35
C GLY A 97 4.86 5.00 12.99
N ARG A 98 5.83 4.48 12.24
CA ARG A 98 6.06 4.85 10.83
C ARG A 98 6.13 3.60 9.97
N ILE A 99 5.70 3.70 8.72
CA ILE A 99 5.82 2.66 7.70
C ILE A 99 6.40 3.24 6.41
N LYS A 100 7.14 2.40 5.70
CA LYS A 100 7.62 2.67 4.35
C LYS A 100 6.95 1.67 3.40
N VAL A 101 6.34 2.19 2.35
CA VAL A 101 5.53 1.41 1.42
C VAL A 101 6.12 1.55 0.02
N TYR A 102 6.52 0.44 -0.56
CA TYR A 102 6.95 0.37 -1.96
C TYR A 102 5.75 0.07 -2.84
N VAL A 103 5.51 0.88 -3.86
CA VAL A 103 4.41 0.73 -4.80
C VAL A 103 4.98 0.45 -6.18
N GLU A 104 4.59 -0.66 -6.78
CA GLU A 104 5.04 -1.07 -8.10
C GLU A 104 3.88 -1.59 -8.96
N LYS A 105 4.03 -1.46 -10.28
CA LYS A 105 3.07 -1.99 -11.25
C LYS A 105 3.32 -3.49 -11.46
N VAL A 106 2.26 -4.27 -11.52
CA VAL A 106 2.32 -5.69 -11.91
C VAL A 106 2.44 -5.77 -13.44
N ASN A 107 3.45 -6.49 -13.92
CA ASN A 107 3.74 -6.66 -15.36
C ASN A 107 3.16 -7.95 -15.92
#